data_AF-A0A7Y4WIL4-F1
#
_entry.id   AF-A0A7Y4WIL4-F1
#
_cell.length_a   1.000
_cell.length_b   1.000
_cell.length_c   1.000
_cell.angle_alpha   90.00
_cell.angle_beta   90.00
_cell.angle_gamma   90.00
#
_symmetry.space_group_name_H-M   'P 1'
#
loop_
_entity.id
_entity.type
_entity.pdbx_description
1 polymer ?
#
loop_
_entity_poly.entity_id
_entity_poly.type
_entity_poly.pdbx_seq_one_letter_code
_entity_poly.pdbx_strand_id
1 'polypeptide(L)'
;MSSILSFLAALVASSFIEYAVHRLMHAGVLLHARHAAHHRDGWGQGFWPELRDYLAPGLLLILPGWLLGAAVGTGWTLGCVVSASFMAYAHQLQHDNPLACRWMRIPVHYVHHRDQMWHHNFGLAFDWWDRLLGTYKVVTFGDEFPPEERGRGPLDIQWGRTVVERALERERAVRTRLRVLRSLSAVSNLPRR
;
A
#
# COMPACT_ATOMS: atom_id res chain seq x y z
N MET A 1 22.63 22.34 -11.49
CA MET A 1 21.38 21.58 -11.71
C MET A 1 20.24 22.30 -11.01
N SER A 2 19.10 22.51 -11.67
CA SER A 2 17.96 23.28 -11.10
C SER A 2 17.24 22.50 -10.00
N SER A 3 16.74 23.19 -8.97
CA SER A 3 15.90 22.61 -7.91
C SER A 3 14.68 21.88 -8.46
N ILE A 4 14.14 22.33 -9.61
CA ILE A 4 13.00 21.66 -10.27
C ILE A 4 13.43 20.29 -10.83
N LEU A 5 14.62 20.23 -11.45
CA LEU A 5 15.11 18.96 -12.00
C LEU A 5 15.43 17.96 -10.89
N SER A 6 16.03 18.42 -9.78
CA SER A 6 16.30 17.52 -8.64
C SER A 6 15.02 17.08 -7.95
N PHE A 7 14.01 17.94 -7.87
CA PHE A 7 12.67 17.58 -7.40
C PHE A 7 12.05 16.47 -8.25
N LEU A 8 11.99 16.64 -9.57
CA LEU A 8 11.44 15.63 -10.49
C LEU A 8 12.23 14.32 -10.45
N ALA A 9 13.56 14.40 -10.37
CA ALA A 9 14.41 13.23 -10.24
C ALA A 9 14.13 12.46 -8.94
N ALA A 10 13.91 13.17 -7.82
CA ALA A 10 13.53 12.55 -6.57
C ALA A 10 12.17 11.83 -6.65
N LEU A 11 11.17 12.39 -7.36
CA LEU A 11 9.88 11.71 -7.56
C LEU A 11 10.05 10.36 -8.28
N VAL A 12 10.81 10.36 -9.38
CA VAL A 12 11.08 9.15 -10.16
C VAL A 12 11.88 8.15 -9.32
N ALA A 13 12.95 8.59 -8.66
CA ALA A 13 13.80 7.74 -7.83
C ALA A 13 13.03 7.12 -6.66
N SER A 14 12.24 7.91 -5.93
CA SER A 14 11.41 7.41 -4.82
C SER A 14 10.39 6.38 -5.28
N SER A 15 9.72 6.60 -6.42
CA SER A 15 8.78 5.61 -6.96
C SER A 15 9.45 4.29 -7.37
N PHE A 16 10.68 4.35 -7.90
CA PHE A 16 11.45 3.16 -8.24
C PHE A 16 11.90 2.41 -6.99
N ILE A 17 12.38 3.14 -5.99
CA ILE A 17 12.81 2.56 -4.71
C ILE A 17 11.63 1.87 -4.02
N GLU A 18 10.44 2.46 -4.05
CA GLU A 18 9.21 1.84 -3.53
C GLU A 18 8.93 0.49 -4.21
N TYR A 19 8.89 0.47 -5.54
CA TYR A 19 8.72 -0.77 -6.31
C TYR A 19 9.81 -1.81 -5.98
N ALA A 20 11.08 -1.40 -5.92
CA ALA A 20 12.20 -2.30 -5.65
C ALA A 20 12.15 -2.86 -4.23
N VAL A 21 11.88 -2.01 -3.23
CA VAL A 21 11.72 -2.41 -1.82
C VAL A 21 10.57 -3.40 -1.68
N HIS A 22 9.44 -3.15 -2.34
CA HIS A 22 8.30 -4.06 -2.28
C HIS A 22 8.65 -5.44 -2.87
N ARG A 23 9.38 -5.49 -4.00
CA ARG A 23 9.92 -6.75 -4.53
C ARG A 23 10.87 -7.46 -3.57
N LEU A 24 11.76 -6.72 -2.91
CA LEU A 24 12.67 -7.28 -1.91
C LEU A 24 11.94 -7.82 -0.69
N MET A 25 10.80 -7.22 -0.31
CA MET A 25 9.91 -7.76 0.74
C MET A 25 9.31 -9.10 0.34
N HIS A 26 8.85 -9.22 -0.91
CA HIS A 26 8.36 -10.48 -1.47
C HIS A 26 9.44 -11.54 -1.66
N ALA A 27 10.67 -11.12 -1.98
CA ALA A 27 11.82 -12.01 -2.13
C ALA A 27 12.41 -12.51 -0.79
N GLY A 28 11.87 -12.08 0.36
CA GLY A 28 12.36 -12.50 1.67
C GLY A 28 13.55 -11.68 2.20
N VAL A 29 14.01 -10.66 1.46
CA VAL A 29 15.26 -9.95 1.74
C VAL A 29 15.08 -8.81 2.75
N LEU A 30 13.98 -8.07 2.65
CA LEU A 30 13.76 -6.87 3.46
C LEU A 30 12.39 -6.92 4.13
N LEU A 31 12.29 -6.77 5.45
CA LEU A 31 11.01 -6.67 6.18
C LEU A 31 9.97 -7.78 5.88
N HIS A 32 10.41 -8.96 5.41
CA HIS A 32 9.55 -10.03 4.91
C HIS A 32 8.47 -10.45 5.90
N ALA A 33 8.82 -10.72 7.16
CA ALA A 33 7.87 -11.17 8.17
C ALA A 33 6.74 -10.14 8.40
N ARG A 34 7.09 -8.84 8.38
CA ARG A 34 6.12 -7.75 8.52
C ARG A 34 5.23 -7.66 7.29
N HIS A 35 5.81 -7.74 6.10
CA HIS A 35 5.07 -7.68 4.84
C HIS A 35 4.14 -8.88 4.63
N ALA A 36 4.61 -10.08 4.96
CA ALA A 36 3.78 -11.29 4.93
C ALA A 36 2.62 -11.21 5.94
N ALA A 37 2.83 -10.62 7.12
CA ALA A 37 1.76 -10.35 8.07
C ALA A 37 0.74 -9.32 7.54
N HIS A 38 1.23 -8.28 6.86
CA HIS A 38 0.38 -7.30 6.17
C HIS A 38 -0.47 -7.97 5.08
N HIS A 39 0.12 -8.85 4.28
CA HIS A 39 -0.56 -9.66 3.27
C HIS A 39 -1.66 -10.56 3.83
N ARG A 40 -1.36 -11.27 4.91
CA ARG A 40 -2.30 -12.18 5.58
C ARG A 40 -3.47 -11.42 6.20
N ASP A 41 -3.19 -10.28 6.82
CA ASP A 41 -4.19 -9.55 7.59
C ASP A 41 -4.97 -8.54 6.71
N GLY A 42 -4.42 -8.12 5.55
CA GLY A 42 -5.11 -7.31 4.53
C GLY A 42 -5.45 -5.88 4.92
N TRP A 43 -4.69 -5.25 5.84
CA TRP A 43 -4.99 -3.89 6.33
C TRP A 43 -3.83 -2.91 6.16
N GLY A 44 -4.14 -1.66 5.81
CA GLY A 44 -3.22 -0.52 5.90
C GLY A 44 -3.15 0.05 7.32
N GLN A 45 -1.96 0.46 7.77
CA GLN A 45 -1.71 0.93 9.14
C GLN A 45 -2.14 2.37 9.44
N GLY A 46 -2.67 3.06 8.43
CA GLY A 46 -3.05 4.46 8.45
C GLY A 46 -1.98 5.34 7.84
N PHE A 47 -2.40 6.49 7.30
CA PHE A 47 -1.52 7.44 6.61
C PHE A 47 -0.29 7.85 7.43
N TRP A 48 -0.44 8.27 8.69
CA TRP A 48 0.67 8.77 9.50
C TRP A 48 1.71 7.67 9.83
N PRO A 49 1.31 6.46 10.24
CA PRO A 49 2.25 5.34 10.38
C PRO A 49 2.98 4.98 9.07
N GLU A 50 2.27 4.92 7.93
CA GLU A 50 2.90 4.67 6.63
C GLU A 50 3.91 5.76 6.27
N LEU A 51 3.54 7.04 6.45
CA LEU A 51 4.42 8.17 6.16
C LEU A 51 5.70 8.10 6.98
N ARG A 52 5.60 7.76 8.28
CA ARG A 52 6.77 7.57 9.13
C ARG A 52 7.66 6.45 8.60
N ASP A 53 7.08 5.35 8.17
CA ASP A 53 7.82 4.19 7.67
C ASP A 53 8.49 4.44 6.32
N TYR A 54 7.97 5.36 5.50
CA TYR A 54 8.67 5.84 4.30
C TYR A 54 9.75 6.87 4.62
N LEU A 55 9.47 7.84 5.50
CA LEU A 55 10.41 8.92 5.81
C LEU A 55 11.61 8.44 6.62
N ALA A 56 11.41 7.62 7.66
CA ALA A 56 12.48 7.22 8.59
C ALA A 56 13.69 6.57 7.88
N PRO A 57 13.53 5.53 7.04
CA PRO A 57 14.63 5.01 6.22
C PRO A 57 14.98 5.97 5.07
N GLY A 58 14.03 6.75 4.57
CA GLY A 58 14.20 7.73 3.49
C GLY A 58 15.09 8.92 3.85
N LEU A 59 15.29 9.25 5.14
CA LEU A 59 16.19 10.31 5.58
C LEU A 59 17.62 10.13 5.06
N LEU A 60 18.09 8.87 4.97
CA LEU A 60 19.39 8.56 4.40
C LEU A 60 19.47 8.87 2.90
N LEU A 61 18.34 8.77 2.19
CA LEU A 61 18.23 9.07 0.76
C LEU A 61 18.20 10.57 0.47
N ILE A 62 17.99 11.43 1.49
CA ILE A 62 17.98 12.89 1.32
C ILE A 62 19.41 13.45 1.25
N LEU A 63 20.36 12.85 1.98
CA LEU A 63 21.73 13.34 2.13
C LEU A 63 22.49 13.56 0.80
N PRO A 64 22.40 12.68 -0.21
CA PRO A 64 23.13 12.85 -1.47
C PRO A 64 22.81 14.16 -2.19
N GLY A 65 21.56 14.64 -2.12
CA GLY A 65 21.16 15.89 -2.77
C GLY A 65 21.92 17.10 -2.21
N TRP A 66 22.20 17.10 -0.90
CA TRP A 66 22.91 18.18 -0.22
C TRP A 66 24.41 18.21 -0.54
N LEU A 67 25.00 17.06 -0.87
CA LEU A 67 26.40 16.98 -1.33
C LEU A 67 26.61 17.66 -2.69
N LEU A 68 25.54 17.85 -3.46
CA LEU A 68 25.56 18.48 -4.80
C LEU A 68 25.20 19.97 -4.76
N GLY A 69 25.01 20.54 -3.55
CA GLY A 69 24.73 21.95 -3.33
C GLY A 69 23.28 22.27 -2.94
N ALA A 70 23.07 23.45 -2.37
CA ALA A 70 21.81 23.84 -1.72
C ALA A 70 20.58 23.81 -2.65
N ALA A 71 20.72 24.24 -3.91
CA ALA A 71 19.62 24.20 -4.87
C ALA A 71 19.17 22.76 -5.16
N VAL A 72 20.13 21.86 -5.38
CA VAL A 72 19.86 20.43 -5.63
C VAL A 72 19.27 19.79 -4.38
N GLY A 73 19.88 20.00 -3.22
CA GLY A 73 19.46 19.47 -1.93
C GLY A 73 18.03 19.87 -1.56
N THR A 74 17.66 21.15 -1.75
CA THR A 74 16.29 21.62 -1.50
C THR A 74 15.28 20.94 -2.40
N GLY A 75 15.52 20.92 -3.72
CA GLY A 75 14.60 20.28 -4.66
C GLY A 75 14.46 18.78 -4.41
N TRP A 76 15.59 18.10 -4.17
CA TRP A 76 15.64 16.67 -3.87
C TRP A 76 14.88 16.33 -2.58
N THR A 77 15.15 17.07 -1.50
CA THR A 77 14.47 16.89 -0.20
C THR A 77 12.96 17.04 -0.35
N LEU A 78 12.50 18.11 -1.02
CA LEU A 78 11.09 18.34 -1.24
C LEU A 78 10.45 17.20 -2.06
N GLY A 79 11.15 16.71 -3.09
CA GLY A 79 10.67 15.61 -3.92
C GLY A 79 10.57 14.30 -3.13
N CYS A 80 11.54 13.99 -2.27
CA CYS A 80 11.46 12.81 -1.39
C CYS A 80 10.28 12.92 -0.40
N VAL A 81 10.06 14.09 0.22
CA VAL A 81 8.96 14.29 1.16
C VAL A 81 7.60 14.17 0.46
N VAL A 82 7.42 14.85 -0.68
CA VAL A 82 6.18 14.77 -1.48
C VAL A 82 5.93 13.33 -1.93
N SER A 83 6.97 12.62 -2.37
CA SER A 83 6.84 11.21 -2.74
C SER A 83 6.43 10.35 -1.56
N ALA A 84 7.08 10.49 -0.40
CA ALA A 84 6.75 9.72 0.79
C ALA A 84 5.31 9.95 1.25
N SER A 85 4.85 11.21 1.22
CA SER A 85 3.44 11.55 1.49
C SER A 85 2.49 10.93 0.48
N PHE A 86 2.80 11.00 -0.82
CA PHE A 86 1.94 10.41 -1.84
C PHE A 86 1.91 8.88 -1.76
N MET A 87 3.03 8.22 -1.49
CA MET A 87 3.10 6.76 -1.31
C MET A 87 2.31 6.31 -0.08
N ALA A 88 2.43 7.01 1.05
CA ALA A 88 1.61 6.76 2.25
C ALA A 88 0.11 6.89 1.97
N TYR A 89 -0.26 7.96 1.25
CA TYR A 89 -1.62 8.20 0.83
C TYR A 89 -2.12 7.10 -0.12
N ALA A 90 -1.40 6.80 -1.19
CA ALA A 90 -1.77 5.82 -2.20
C ALA A 90 -1.86 4.40 -1.63
N HIS A 91 -0.94 4.04 -0.75
CA HIS A 91 -0.95 2.77 -0.05
C HIS A 91 -2.22 2.64 0.80
N GLN A 92 -2.49 3.62 1.67
CA GLN A 92 -3.67 3.58 2.54
C GLN A 92 -4.98 3.68 1.76
N LEU A 93 -5.04 4.52 0.72
CA LEU A 93 -6.21 4.66 -0.13
C LEU A 93 -6.61 3.33 -0.77
N GLN A 94 -5.64 2.54 -1.22
CA GLN A 94 -5.93 1.26 -1.85
C GLN A 94 -6.40 0.20 -0.86
N HIS A 95 -6.09 0.31 0.42
CA HIS A 95 -6.69 -0.55 1.46
C HIS A 95 -8.12 -0.12 1.80
N ASP A 96 -8.38 1.18 1.92
CA ASP A 96 -9.65 1.68 2.46
C ASP A 96 -10.71 1.97 1.41
N ASN A 97 -10.29 2.49 0.24
CA ASN A 97 -11.17 2.93 -0.85
C ASN A 97 -10.44 2.85 -2.22
N PRO A 98 -10.17 1.63 -2.71
CA PRO A 98 -9.44 1.42 -3.97
C PRO A 98 -10.14 2.04 -5.19
N LEU A 99 -11.48 2.22 -5.16
CA LEU A 99 -12.24 2.88 -6.24
C LEU A 99 -11.90 4.38 -6.40
N ALA A 100 -11.39 5.03 -5.34
CA ALA A 100 -10.95 6.42 -5.43
C ALA A 100 -9.53 6.56 -6.01
N CYS A 101 -8.82 5.46 -6.25
CA CYS A 101 -7.53 5.45 -6.93
C CYS A 101 -7.71 5.59 -8.45
N ARG A 102 -8.02 6.82 -8.91
CA ARG A 102 -8.41 7.09 -10.30
C ARG A 102 -7.26 7.41 -11.25
N TRP A 103 -6.04 7.51 -10.74
CA TRP A 103 -4.84 7.79 -11.56
C TRP A 103 -4.21 6.52 -12.12
N MET A 104 -4.68 5.33 -11.71
CA MET A 104 -4.28 4.04 -12.28
C MET A 104 -5.51 3.33 -12.86
N ARG A 105 -5.29 2.54 -13.91
CA ARG A 105 -6.37 1.75 -14.54
C ARG A 105 -6.95 0.71 -13.57
N ILE A 106 -6.09 0.12 -12.75
CA ILE A 106 -6.45 -0.74 -11.62
C ILE A 106 -5.65 -0.26 -10.40
N PRO A 107 -6.22 -0.26 -9.18
CA PRO A 107 -5.46 -0.05 -7.96
C PRO A 107 -4.59 -1.27 -7.70
N VAL A 108 -3.37 -1.25 -8.24
CA VAL A 108 -2.45 -2.39 -8.29
C VAL A 108 -2.19 -3.00 -6.92
N HIS A 109 -2.07 -2.19 -5.87
CA HIS A 109 -1.81 -2.69 -4.52
C HIS A 109 -3.03 -3.41 -3.93
N TYR A 110 -4.23 -2.87 -4.17
CA TYR A 110 -5.46 -3.54 -3.74
C TYR A 110 -5.60 -4.92 -4.38
N VAL A 111 -5.47 -5.00 -5.70
CA VAL A 111 -5.59 -6.28 -6.41
C VAL A 111 -4.44 -7.22 -6.08
N HIS A 112 -3.25 -6.69 -5.78
CA HIS A 112 -2.10 -7.45 -5.32
C HIS A 112 -2.41 -8.20 -4.00
N HIS A 113 -3.07 -7.54 -3.05
CA HIS A 113 -3.57 -8.19 -1.83
C HIS A 113 -4.75 -9.13 -2.08
N ARG A 114 -5.79 -8.65 -2.79
CA ARG A 114 -7.02 -9.39 -3.07
C ARG A 114 -6.74 -10.74 -3.72
N ASP A 115 -5.85 -10.76 -4.71
CA ASP A 115 -5.56 -11.94 -5.52
C ASP A 115 -4.24 -12.64 -5.13
N GLN A 116 -3.62 -12.24 -4.01
CA GLN A 116 -2.38 -12.84 -3.48
C GLN A 116 -1.25 -12.86 -4.52
N MET A 117 -1.00 -11.72 -5.17
CA MET A 117 -0.07 -11.61 -6.29
C MET A 117 1.40 -11.55 -5.85
N TRP A 118 1.93 -12.64 -5.28
CA TRP A 118 3.31 -12.71 -4.77
C TRP A 118 4.42 -12.37 -5.78
N HIS A 119 4.11 -12.36 -7.08
CA HIS A 119 5.06 -12.13 -8.17
C HIS A 119 4.65 -11.01 -9.15
N HIS A 120 3.59 -10.25 -8.87
CA HIS A 120 3.04 -9.26 -9.79
C HIS A 120 2.52 -8.02 -9.06
N ASN A 121 2.41 -6.89 -9.78
CA ASN A 121 1.79 -5.65 -9.31
C ASN A 121 2.42 -5.13 -8.00
N PHE A 122 3.74 -4.93 -8.00
CA PHE A 122 4.50 -4.45 -6.85
C PHE A 122 4.43 -2.93 -6.67
N GLY A 123 3.99 -2.17 -7.66
CA GLY A 123 3.80 -0.74 -7.51
C GLY A 123 2.70 -0.45 -6.48
N LEU A 124 2.97 0.52 -5.61
CA LEU A 124 1.98 1.07 -4.69
C LEU A 124 1.36 2.32 -5.29
N ALA A 125 2.18 3.34 -5.57
CA ALA A 125 1.69 4.62 -6.07
C ALA A 125 1.43 4.61 -7.59
N PHE A 126 2.19 3.84 -8.35
CA PHE A 126 2.13 3.80 -9.82
C PHE A 126 2.46 2.40 -10.37
N ASP A 127 1.84 2.03 -11.49
CA ASP A 127 2.03 0.72 -12.14
C ASP A 127 3.11 0.69 -13.25
N TRP A 128 3.74 1.83 -13.54
CA TRP A 128 4.70 1.97 -14.64
C TRP A 128 5.95 1.09 -14.49
N TRP A 129 6.46 0.88 -13.28
CA TRP A 129 7.61 0.00 -13.04
C TRP A 129 7.23 -1.46 -13.23
N ASP A 130 6.01 -1.84 -12.86
CA ASP A 130 5.47 -3.16 -13.17
C ASP A 130 5.36 -3.40 -14.67
N ARG A 131 4.92 -2.39 -15.43
CA ARG A 131 4.82 -2.47 -16.89
C ARG A 131 6.21 -2.56 -17.53
N LEU A 132 7.13 -1.70 -17.10
CA LEU A 132 8.48 -1.63 -17.64
C LEU A 132 9.29 -2.91 -17.36
N LEU A 133 9.11 -3.50 -16.18
CA LEU A 133 9.89 -4.66 -15.72
C LEU A 133 9.12 -5.99 -15.81
N GLY A 134 7.96 -5.99 -16.46
CA GLY A 134 7.21 -7.20 -16.80
C GLY A 134 6.49 -7.88 -15.64
N THR A 135 6.22 -7.17 -14.54
CA THR A 135 5.47 -7.68 -13.38
C THR A 135 4.02 -7.21 -13.35
N TYR A 136 3.58 -6.41 -14.33
CA TYR A 136 2.19 -5.95 -14.40
C TYR A 136 1.24 -7.06 -14.83
N LYS A 137 0.21 -7.30 -14.02
CA LYS A 137 -0.85 -8.28 -14.29
C LYS A 137 -2.21 -7.61 -14.27
N VAL A 138 -2.89 -7.63 -15.41
CA VAL A 138 -4.26 -7.13 -15.54
C VAL A 138 -5.22 -8.14 -14.94
N VAL A 139 -6.16 -7.65 -14.14
CA VAL A 139 -7.29 -8.41 -13.59
C VAL A 139 -8.56 -7.57 -13.62
N THR A 140 -9.70 -8.21 -13.46
CA THR A 140 -10.99 -7.52 -13.27
C THR A 140 -11.00 -6.79 -11.93
N PHE A 141 -11.56 -5.58 -11.92
CA PHE A 141 -11.66 -4.72 -10.74
C PHE A 141 -12.88 -3.81 -10.87
N GLY A 142 -13.62 -3.65 -9.77
CA GLY A 142 -14.71 -2.66 -9.63
C GLY A 142 -16.09 -3.28 -9.46
N ASP A 143 -16.32 -4.46 -10.04
CA ASP A 143 -17.62 -5.15 -10.00
C ASP A 143 -17.91 -5.79 -8.63
N GLU A 144 -16.86 -6.03 -7.84
CA GLU A 144 -16.95 -6.58 -6.50
C GLU A 144 -17.47 -5.59 -5.43
N PHE A 145 -17.51 -4.29 -5.75
CA PHE A 145 -17.92 -3.25 -4.80
C PHE A 145 -19.41 -2.95 -4.91
N PRO A 146 -20.16 -3.02 -3.80
CA PRO A 146 -21.58 -2.69 -3.78
C PRO A 146 -21.78 -1.17 -3.96
N PRO A 147 -22.98 -0.71 -4.38
CA PRO A 147 -23.23 0.70 -4.71
C PRO A 147 -22.88 1.68 -3.58
N GLU A 148 -23.10 1.30 -2.32
CA GLU A 148 -22.77 2.11 -1.14
C GLU A 148 -21.28 2.42 -1.00
N GLU A 149 -20.39 1.51 -1.43
CA GLU A 149 -18.94 1.71 -1.36
C GLU A 149 -18.42 2.63 -2.48
N ARG A 150 -19.19 2.79 -3.55
CA ARG A 150 -18.83 3.64 -4.71
C ARG A 150 -18.94 5.15 -4.43
N GLY A 151 -19.52 5.54 -3.28
CA GLY A 151 -19.74 6.94 -2.88
C GLY A 151 -18.63 7.55 -2.03
N ARG A 152 -17.65 6.76 -1.55
CA ARG A 152 -16.57 7.25 -0.67
C ARG A 152 -15.57 8.11 -1.45
N GLY A 153 -15.15 9.21 -0.84
CA GLY A 153 -14.20 10.17 -1.39
C GLY A 153 -12.73 9.72 -1.28
N PRO A 154 -11.82 10.43 -1.98
CA PRO A 154 -10.39 10.13 -1.97
C PRO A 154 -9.70 10.40 -0.63
N LEU A 155 -10.35 11.12 0.30
CA LEU A 155 -9.80 11.41 1.63
C LEU A 155 -10.44 10.55 2.74
N ASP A 156 -11.37 9.66 2.37
CA ASP A 156 -12.04 8.74 3.29
C ASP A 156 -11.13 7.56 3.62
N ILE A 157 -9.93 7.87 4.10
CA ILE A 157 -8.90 6.93 4.50
C ILE A 157 -8.69 7.01 6.00
N GLN A 158 -8.11 5.97 6.57
CA GLN A 158 -7.65 5.99 7.94
C GLN A 158 -6.36 6.82 8.03
N TRP A 159 -6.44 7.95 8.73
CA TRP A 159 -5.29 8.84 8.92
C TRP A 159 -4.29 8.30 9.95
N GLY A 160 -4.78 7.57 10.95
CA GLY A 160 -3.96 6.83 11.89
C GLY A 160 -4.75 5.66 12.45
N ARG A 161 -4.04 4.62 12.87
CA ARG A 161 -4.61 3.50 13.61
C ARG A 161 -3.85 3.31 14.91
N THR A 162 -4.55 3.44 16.03
CA THR A 162 -4.01 3.20 17.37
C THR A 162 -3.74 1.71 17.57
N VAL A 163 -2.86 1.38 18.52
CA VAL A 163 -2.62 -0.02 18.93
C VAL A 163 -3.92 -0.69 19.39
N VAL A 164 -4.81 0.08 20.03
CA VAL A 164 -6.10 -0.38 20.53
C VAL A 164 -7.05 -0.72 19.40
N GLU A 165 -7.16 0.13 18.38
CA GLU A 165 -8.00 -0.16 17.19
C GLU A 165 -7.53 -1.43 16.48
N ARG A 166 -6.21 -1.62 16.34
CA ARG A 166 -5.64 -2.86 15.78
C ARG A 166 -5.99 -4.10 16.60
N ALA A 167 -5.98 -4.01 17.93
CA ALA A 167 -6.34 -5.11 18.80
C ALA A 167 -7.84 -5.46 18.69
N LEU A 168 -8.70 -4.45 18.69
CA LEU A 168 -10.15 -4.63 18.59
C LEU A 168 -10.59 -5.20 17.24
N GLU A 169 -9.97 -4.79 16.13
CA GLU A 169 -10.26 -5.34 14.81
C GLU A 169 -9.84 -6.81 14.69
N ARG A 170 -8.65 -7.17 15.22
CA ARG A 170 -8.21 -8.57 15.29
C ARG A 170 -9.19 -9.41 16.09
N GLU A 171 -9.66 -8.90 17.22
CA GLU A 171 -10.66 -9.60 18.04
C GLU A 171 -12.00 -9.78 17.31
N ARG A 172 -12.48 -8.73 16.60
CA ARG A 172 -13.69 -8.81 15.79
C ARG A 172 -13.56 -9.84 14.66
N ALA A 173 -12.44 -9.83 13.94
CA ALA A 173 -12.18 -10.78 12.85
C ALA A 173 -12.18 -12.24 13.34
N VAL A 174 -11.54 -12.50 14.49
CA VAL A 174 -11.55 -13.83 15.14
C VAL A 174 -12.97 -14.22 15.55
N ARG A 175 -13.72 -13.32 16.18
CA ARG A 175 -15.12 -13.59 16.58
C ARG A 175 -16.01 -13.89 15.38
N THR A 176 -15.91 -13.11 14.29
CA THR A 176 -16.66 -13.34 13.05
C THR A 176 -16.34 -14.71 12.45
N ARG A 177 -15.05 -15.06 12.35
CA ARG A 177 -14.62 -16.37 11.83
C ARG A 177 -15.14 -17.52 12.68
N LEU A 178 -15.09 -17.40 14.01
CA LEU A 178 -15.65 -18.40 14.93
C LEU A 178 -17.17 -18.54 14.77
N ARG A 179 -17.88 -17.43 14.53
CA ARG A 179 -19.33 -17.43 14.30
C ARG A 179 -19.70 -18.17 13.01
N VAL A 180 -18.96 -17.93 11.93
CA VAL A 180 -19.13 -18.63 10.64
C VAL A 180 -18.81 -20.12 10.77
N LEU A 181 -17.72 -20.48 11.45
CA LEU A 181 -17.38 -21.89 11.67
C LEU A 181 -18.46 -22.61 12.50
N ARG A 182 -19.01 -21.93 13.53
CA ARG A 182 -20.12 -22.48 14.32
C ARG A 182 -21.39 -22.66 13.49
N SER A 183 -21.76 -21.70 12.64
CA SER A 183 -22.94 -21.84 11.78
C SER A 183 -22.77 -22.97 10.76
N LEU A 184 -21.59 -23.15 10.19
CA LEU A 184 -21.30 -24.28 9.28
C LEU A 184 -21.37 -25.63 10.00
N SER A 185 -20.87 -25.73 11.24
CA SER A 185 -20.96 -26.97 12.03
C SER A 185 -22.39 -27.29 12.50
N ALA A 186 -23.25 -26.28 12.67
CA ALA A 186 -24.66 -26.49 12.99
C ALA A 186 -25.45 -27.03 11.78
N VAL A 187 -25.09 -26.61 10.56
CA VAL A 187 -25.71 -27.09 9.32
C VAL A 187 -25.31 -28.54 9.00
N SER A 188 -24.10 -28.98 9.35
CA SER A 188 -23.65 -30.36 9.12
C SER A 188 -24.29 -31.40 10.07
N ASN A 189 -24.96 -30.97 11.15
CA ASN A 189 -25.63 -31.85 12.12
C ASN A 189 -27.14 -32.01 11.87
N LEU A 190 -27.65 -31.52 10.74
CA LEU A 190 -29.03 -31.80 10.34
C LEU A 190 -29.15 -33.27 9.89
N PRO A 191 -30.13 -34.04 10.40
CA PRO A 191 -30.32 -35.42 9.99
C PRO A 191 -30.59 -35.47 8.49
N ARG A 192 -29.78 -36.24 7.76
CA ARG A 192 -30.02 -36.53 6.34
C ARG A 192 -31.36 -37.23 6.23
N ARG A 193 -32.35 -36.55 5.65
CA ARG A 193 -33.61 -37.15 5.21
C ARG A 193 -33.42 -37.81 3.86
#